data_AF-A0A425XWM9-F1
#
_entry.id   AF-A0A425XWM9-F1
#
_cell.length_a   1.000
_cell.length_b   1.000
_cell.length_c   1.000
_cell.angle_alpha   90.00
_cell.angle_beta   90.00
_cell.angle_gamma   90.00
#
_symmetry.space_group_name_H-M   'P 1'
#
loop_
_entity.id
_entity.type
_entity.pdbx_description
1 polymer ?
#
loop_
_entity_poly.entity_id
_entity_poly.type
_entity_poly.pdbx_seq_one_letter_code
_entity_poly.pdbx_strand_id
1 'polypeptide(L)'
;MDSLSKFRRIRLKQLLTLLNQKLLINEKPYDNKLQEIRSKQSLIFPVAFVSLIWLIKTLEWGLDLDFYQLGIFPLQSKGLLGIITSPLIHSDFEHLIANTIPIFALSWGIFYFYRPLAFRIVLYCLFTTNILLWLGGREAWHIGASGLVYAFASFLFFSGLFRNYYKLIAISFVVAFLYGGLFWGIFPVLKDVSWEGHGLATKMWTIS
;
A
#
# COMPACT_ATOMS: atom_id res chain seq x y z
N MET A 1 -44.94 -43.87 18.62
CA MET A 1 -43.52 -43.44 18.50
C MET A 1 -43.37 -42.03 17.87
N ASP A 2 -44.40 -41.17 17.88
CA ASP A 2 -44.45 -39.98 16.99
C ASP A 2 -44.78 -38.62 17.66
N SER A 3 -44.95 -38.59 18.99
CA SER A 3 -45.21 -37.34 19.72
C SER A 3 -43.91 -36.59 20.09
N LEU A 4 -42.87 -37.33 20.46
CA LEU A 4 -41.56 -36.80 20.85
C LEU A 4 -40.80 -36.18 19.66
N SER A 5 -40.94 -36.75 18.46
CA SER A 5 -40.36 -36.22 17.21
C SER A 5 -40.97 -34.87 16.83
N LYS A 6 -42.31 -34.77 16.91
CA LYS A 6 -43.08 -33.55 16.63
C LYS A 6 -42.77 -32.44 17.62
N PHE A 7 -42.65 -32.77 18.90
CA PHE A 7 -42.32 -31.82 19.97
C PHE A 7 -40.91 -31.22 19.81
N ARG A 8 -39.93 -32.07 19.46
CA ARG A 8 -38.55 -31.61 19.16
C ARG A 8 -38.51 -30.64 17.97
N ARG A 9 -39.26 -30.92 16.90
CA ARG A 9 -39.33 -30.04 15.70
C ARG A 9 -39.94 -28.67 16.03
N ILE A 10 -40.96 -28.62 16.88
CA ILE A 10 -41.61 -27.36 17.29
C ILE A 10 -40.64 -26.50 18.11
N ARG A 11 -39.96 -27.09 19.10
CA ARG A 11 -38.94 -26.38 19.88
C ARG A 11 -37.78 -25.89 19.02
N LEU A 12 -37.33 -26.69 18.04
CA LEU A 12 -36.25 -26.31 17.14
C LEU A 12 -36.64 -25.10 16.27
N LYS A 13 -37.85 -25.10 15.71
CA LYS A 13 -38.38 -23.96 14.95
C LYS A 13 -38.47 -22.70 15.82
N GLN A 14 -38.95 -22.81 17.06
CA GLN A 14 -38.98 -21.67 17.98
C GLN A 14 -37.58 -21.14 18.30
N LEU A 15 -36.62 -22.03 18.57
CA LEU A 15 -35.22 -21.66 18.81
C LEU A 15 -34.58 -20.96 17.62
N LEU A 16 -34.77 -21.48 16.40
CA LEU A 16 -34.28 -20.86 15.18
C LEU A 16 -34.92 -19.49 14.92
N THR A 17 -36.21 -19.36 15.22
CA THR A 17 -36.93 -18.08 15.08
C THR A 17 -36.39 -17.04 16.07
N LEU A 18 -36.18 -17.44 17.33
CA LEU A 18 -35.59 -16.58 18.36
C LEU A 18 -34.13 -16.22 18.05
N LEU A 19 -33.36 -17.16 17.50
CA LEU A 19 -31.98 -16.90 17.05
C LEU A 19 -31.96 -15.91 15.89
N ASN A 20 -32.81 -16.10 14.87
CA ASN A 20 -32.93 -15.14 13.77
C ASN A 20 -33.39 -13.76 14.25
N GLN A 21 -34.37 -13.70 15.15
CA GLN A 21 -34.84 -12.42 15.69
C GLN A 21 -33.75 -11.72 16.51
N LYS A 22 -32.98 -12.46 17.31
CA LYS A 22 -31.86 -11.92 18.08
C LYS A 22 -30.69 -11.49 17.17
N LEU A 23 -30.47 -12.18 16.05
CA LEU A 23 -29.52 -11.76 15.01
C LEU A 23 -29.97 -10.46 14.36
N LEU A 24 -31.23 -10.35 13.93
CA LEU A 24 -31.80 -9.14 13.32
C LEU A 24 -31.75 -7.92 14.26
N ILE A 25 -31.97 -8.12 15.56
CA ILE A 25 -31.91 -7.05 16.58
C ILE A 25 -30.45 -6.61 16.85
N ASN A 26 -29.47 -7.50 16.66
CA ASN A 26 -28.04 -7.20 16.86
C ASN A 26 -27.32 -6.74 15.59
N GLU A 27 -27.96 -6.76 14.42
CA GLU A 27 -27.41 -6.10 13.24
C GLU A 27 -27.45 -4.59 13.45
N LYS A 28 -26.30 -4.01 13.80
CA LYS A 28 -26.15 -2.55 13.77
C LYS A 28 -26.48 -2.05 12.36
N PRO A 29 -27.31 -1.00 12.20
CA PRO A 29 -27.57 -0.41 10.90
C PRO A 29 -26.25 -0.07 10.21
N TYR A 30 -26.17 -0.34 8.91
CA TYR A 30 -25.08 0.13 8.06
C TYR A 30 -25.09 1.68 8.08
N ASP A 31 -24.23 2.26 8.92
CA ASP A 31 -24.16 3.71 9.08
C ASP A 31 -23.36 4.33 7.93
N ASN A 32 -24.11 4.73 6.90
CA ASN A 32 -23.61 5.44 5.72
C ASN A 32 -22.77 6.66 6.09
N LYS A 33 -23.17 7.41 7.13
CA LYS A 33 -22.49 8.65 7.53
C LYS A 33 -21.14 8.34 8.18
N LEU A 34 -21.09 7.31 9.02
CA LEU A 34 -19.82 6.84 9.58
C LEU A 34 -18.88 6.30 8.49
N GLN A 35 -19.39 5.62 7.47
CA GLN A 35 -18.59 5.18 6.32
C GLN A 35 -18.11 6.34 5.44
N GLU A 36 -18.93 7.35 5.24
CA GLU A 36 -18.56 8.55 4.50
C GLU A 36 -17.43 9.32 5.21
N ILE A 37 -17.55 9.54 6.52
CA ILE A 37 -16.48 10.12 7.35
C ILE A 37 -15.24 9.22 7.29
N ARG A 38 -15.45 7.89 7.29
CA ARG A 38 -14.35 6.93 7.18
C ARG A 38 -13.61 7.02 5.84
N SER A 39 -14.35 7.23 4.75
CA SER A 39 -13.79 7.44 3.42
C SER A 39 -13.03 8.77 3.36
N LYS A 40 -13.67 9.88 3.78
CA LYS A 40 -13.07 11.22 3.72
C LYS A 40 -11.75 11.33 4.47
N GLN A 41 -11.67 10.89 5.73
CA GLN A 41 -10.39 11.03 6.46
C GLN A 41 -9.33 10.04 5.98
N SER A 42 -9.71 8.96 5.29
CA SER A 42 -8.72 8.02 4.72
C SER A 42 -7.97 8.59 3.53
N LEU A 43 -8.50 9.64 2.89
CA LEU A 43 -7.88 10.35 1.78
C LEU A 43 -6.88 11.43 2.23
N ILE A 44 -6.96 11.88 3.49
CA ILE A 44 -6.12 12.99 3.98
C ILE A 44 -4.63 12.67 3.80
N PHE A 45 -4.18 11.52 4.28
CA PHE A 45 -2.76 11.15 4.17
C PHE A 45 -2.30 10.93 2.72
N PRO A 46 -2.98 10.12 1.89
CA PRO A 46 -2.60 9.94 0.48
C PRO A 46 -2.53 11.26 -0.29
N VAL A 47 -3.53 12.13 -0.15
CA VAL A 47 -3.56 13.44 -0.82
C VAL A 47 -2.43 14.33 -0.31
N ALA A 48 -2.22 14.41 1.00
CA ALA A 48 -1.17 15.23 1.59
C ALA A 48 0.22 14.74 1.14
N PHE A 49 0.47 13.43 1.16
CA PHE A 49 1.74 12.84 0.76
C PHE A 49 2.02 13.06 -0.72
N VAL A 50 1.05 12.79 -1.60
CA VAL A 50 1.17 13.04 -3.04
C VAL A 50 1.40 14.54 -3.32
N SER A 51 0.65 15.42 -2.66
CA SER A 51 0.84 16.87 -2.83
C SER A 51 2.24 17.31 -2.39
N LEU A 52 2.76 16.72 -1.31
CA LEU A 52 4.10 17.02 -0.80
C LEU A 52 5.20 16.61 -1.79
N ILE A 53 5.16 15.40 -2.34
CA ILE A 53 6.18 14.94 -3.29
C ILE A 53 6.15 15.73 -4.61
N TRP A 54 4.96 16.15 -5.05
CA TRP A 54 4.82 17.04 -6.21
C TRP A 54 5.32 18.46 -5.93
N LEU A 55 5.03 19.00 -4.75
CA LEU A 55 5.56 20.30 -4.32
C LEU A 55 7.08 20.27 -4.29
N ILE A 56 7.68 19.24 -3.67
CA ILE A 56 9.14 19.10 -3.59
C ILE A 56 9.77 19.03 -4.98
N LYS A 57 9.25 18.21 -5.90
CA LYS A 57 9.81 18.10 -7.26
C LYS A 57 9.65 19.39 -8.07
N THR A 58 8.52 20.08 -7.90
CA THR A 58 8.27 21.36 -8.59
C THR A 58 9.20 22.46 -8.08
N LEU A 59 9.47 22.49 -6.76
CA LEU A 59 10.45 23.41 -6.17
C LEU A 59 11.88 23.07 -6.59
N GLU A 60 12.26 21.79 -6.60
CA GLU A 60 13.56 21.32 -7.07
C GLU A 60 13.81 21.80 -8.50
N TRP A 61 12.87 21.56 -9.41
CA TRP A 61 12.96 21.97 -10.81
C TRP A 61 12.90 23.50 -10.99
N GLY A 62 11.99 24.18 -10.29
CA GLY A 62 11.77 25.62 -10.47
C GLY A 62 12.86 26.51 -9.85
N LEU A 63 13.61 26.00 -8.88
CA LEU A 63 14.71 26.71 -8.21
C LEU A 63 16.10 26.23 -8.66
N ASP A 64 16.18 25.31 -9.63
CA ASP A 64 17.43 24.69 -10.10
C ASP A 64 18.25 24.09 -8.95
N LEU A 65 17.56 23.38 -8.04
CA LEU A 65 18.15 22.70 -6.90
C LEU A 65 18.33 21.21 -7.22
N ASP A 66 19.24 20.56 -6.49
CA ASP A 66 19.42 19.11 -6.54
C ASP A 66 19.26 18.51 -5.14
N PHE A 67 18.18 17.75 -4.94
CA PHE A 67 17.88 17.09 -3.67
C PHE A 67 18.29 15.61 -3.66
N TYR A 68 18.99 15.12 -4.68
CA TYR A 68 19.38 13.71 -4.81
C TYR A 68 20.14 13.16 -3.60
N GLN A 69 20.94 14.01 -2.94
CA GLN A 69 21.70 13.66 -1.73
C GLN A 69 20.84 13.47 -0.47
N LEU A 70 19.55 13.82 -0.52
CA LEU A 70 18.55 13.45 0.49
C LEU A 70 18.03 12.01 0.28
N GLY A 71 18.61 11.27 -0.66
CA GLY A 71 18.38 9.84 -0.86
C GLY A 71 19.15 8.95 0.10
N ILE A 72 18.99 7.64 -0.06
CA ILE A 72 19.73 6.61 0.68
C ILE A 72 21.02 6.32 -0.06
N PHE A 73 22.16 6.48 0.61
CA PHE A 73 23.43 5.91 0.15
C PHE A 73 23.78 4.71 1.03
N PRO A 74 23.75 3.47 0.50
CA PRO A 74 23.92 2.26 1.30
C PRO A 74 25.25 2.23 2.07
N LEU A 75 25.19 1.71 3.29
CA LEU A 75 26.32 1.50 4.20
C LEU A 75 27.13 2.76 4.57
N GLN A 76 26.67 3.95 4.18
CA GLN A 76 27.35 5.22 4.48
C GLN A 76 26.49 6.13 5.36
N SER A 77 27.13 6.84 6.28
CA SER A 77 26.45 7.76 7.21
C SER A 77 25.73 8.90 6.49
N LYS A 78 26.31 9.41 5.39
CA LYS A 78 25.69 10.43 4.53
C LYS A 78 24.33 10.00 3.96
N GLY A 79 24.08 8.70 3.85
CA GLY A 79 22.84 8.12 3.35
C GLY A 79 21.76 7.87 4.41
N LEU A 80 22.06 8.06 5.69
CA LEU A 80 21.11 7.74 6.78
C LEU A 80 19.89 8.65 6.79
N LEU A 81 20.05 9.93 6.42
CA LEU A 81 18.92 10.86 6.32
C LEU A 81 17.88 10.35 5.31
N GLY A 82 18.36 9.72 4.23
CA GLY A 82 17.57 9.07 3.21
C GLY A 82 16.60 8.01 3.73
N ILE A 83 16.84 7.42 4.90
CA ILE A 83 15.91 6.44 5.50
C ILE A 83 14.52 7.07 5.68
N ILE A 84 14.45 8.37 5.92
CA ILE A 84 13.20 9.11 6.08
C ILE A 84 12.88 9.90 4.81
N THR A 85 13.87 10.56 4.21
CA THR A 85 13.64 11.55 3.15
C THR A 85 13.60 10.98 1.74
N SER A 86 14.19 9.81 1.47
CA SER A 86 14.26 9.25 0.11
C SER A 86 12.91 9.11 -0.60
N PRO A 87 11.78 8.75 0.07
CA PRO A 87 10.49 8.65 -0.61
C PRO A 87 9.93 9.98 -1.11
N LEU A 88 10.49 11.11 -0.65
CA LEU A 88 10.05 12.44 -1.03
C LEU A 88 10.75 12.96 -2.28
N ILE A 89 11.91 12.41 -2.62
CA ILE A 89 12.77 12.87 -3.70
C ILE A 89 12.58 11.98 -4.92
N HIS A 90 12.52 12.56 -6.13
CA HIS A 90 12.35 11.81 -7.37
C HIS A 90 13.29 12.37 -8.44
N SER A 91 13.88 11.49 -9.25
CA SER A 91 14.88 11.84 -10.27
C SER A 91 14.35 12.80 -11.31
N ASP A 92 13.12 12.57 -11.74
CA ASP A 92 12.44 13.27 -12.83
C ASP A 92 10.92 13.17 -12.66
N PHE A 93 10.19 13.88 -13.50
CA PHE A 93 8.72 13.88 -13.46
C PHE A 93 8.13 12.53 -13.88
N GLU A 94 8.77 11.75 -14.75
CA GLU A 94 8.28 10.42 -15.15
C GLU A 94 8.30 9.47 -13.94
N HIS A 95 9.40 9.48 -13.18
CA HIS A 95 9.56 8.71 -11.95
C HIS A 95 8.56 9.15 -10.87
N LEU A 96 8.29 10.45 -10.72
CA LEU A 96 7.27 10.98 -9.82
C LEU A 96 5.85 10.53 -10.22
N ILE A 97 5.49 10.68 -11.50
CA ILE A 97 4.18 10.29 -12.04
C ILE A 97 3.97 8.80 -11.86
N ALA A 98 5.00 7.99 -12.14
CA ALA A 98 4.96 6.58 -11.91
C ALA A 98 4.58 6.30 -10.45
N ASN A 99 5.24 6.90 -9.46
CA ASN A 99 4.97 6.59 -8.04
C ASN A 99 3.63 7.13 -7.52
N THR A 100 3.07 8.15 -8.17
CA THR A 100 1.87 8.87 -7.70
C THR A 100 0.65 7.97 -7.55
N ILE A 101 0.30 7.20 -8.59
CA ILE A 101 -0.93 6.37 -8.58
C ILE A 101 -0.84 5.23 -7.55
N PRO A 102 0.22 4.41 -7.52
CA PRO A 102 0.32 3.32 -6.56
C PRO A 102 0.41 3.80 -5.12
N ILE A 103 1.23 4.82 -4.83
CA ILE A 103 1.38 5.30 -3.46
C ILE A 103 0.05 5.84 -2.95
N PHE A 104 -0.70 6.54 -3.80
CA PHE A 104 -2.05 7.01 -3.49
C PHE A 104 -2.99 5.84 -3.18
N ALA A 105 -3.13 4.89 -4.10
CA ALA A 105 -4.08 3.79 -3.98
C ALA A 105 -3.79 2.89 -2.77
N LEU A 106 -2.51 2.54 -2.56
CA LEU A 106 -2.09 1.65 -1.48
C LEU A 106 -2.17 2.33 -0.11
N SER A 107 -1.69 3.57 0.01
CA SER A 107 -1.81 4.31 1.27
C SER A 107 -3.28 4.59 1.60
N TRP A 108 -4.12 4.88 0.60
CA TRP A 108 -5.56 5.02 0.81
C TRP A 108 -6.17 3.72 1.34
N GLY A 109 -5.81 2.58 0.77
CA GLY A 109 -6.19 1.26 1.29
C GLY A 109 -5.79 1.06 2.75
N ILE A 110 -4.54 1.36 3.12
CA ILE A 110 -4.07 1.27 4.51
C ILE A 110 -4.92 2.15 5.44
N PHE A 111 -5.11 3.43 5.09
CA PHE A 111 -5.87 4.36 5.91
C PHE A 111 -7.38 4.09 5.91
N TYR A 112 -7.91 3.37 4.92
CA TYR A 112 -9.30 2.97 4.89
C TYR A 112 -9.54 1.72 5.76
N PHE A 113 -8.73 0.67 5.57
CA PHE A 113 -8.93 -0.64 6.21
C PHE A 113 -8.24 -0.78 7.58
N TYR A 114 -7.20 0.00 7.88
CA TYR A 114 -6.36 -0.14 9.09
C TYR A 114 -6.27 1.14 9.93
N ARG A 115 -7.24 2.06 9.85
CA ARG A 115 -7.28 3.36 10.54
C ARG A 115 -6.52 3.51 11.86
N PRO A 116 -6.82 2.75 12.94
CA PRO A 116 -6.15 2.94 14.23
C PRO A 116 -4.65 2.59 14.20
N LEU A 117 -4.23 1.81 13.21
CA LEU A 117 -2.86 1.33 13.03
C LEU A 117 -2.17 1.94 11.79
N ALA A 118 -2.88 2.73 10.98
CA ALA A 118 -2.42 3.17 9.67
C ALA A 118 -1.04 3.87 9.72
N PHE A 119 -0.87 4.83 10.63
CA PHE A 119 0.43 5.50 10.82
C PHE A 119 1.53 4.54 11.29
N ARG A 120 1.21 3.58 12.16
CA ARG A 120 2.20 2.58 12.60
C ARG A 120 2.63 1.71 11.42
N ILE A 121 1.68 1.27 10.60
CA ILE A 121 1.96 0.49 9.39
C ILE A 121 2.85 1.28 8.42
N VAL A 122 2.53 2.56 8.19
CA VAL A 122 3.34 3.44 7.32
C VAL A 122 4.77 3.57 7.84
N LEU A 123 4.95 3.83 9.14
CA LEU A 123 6.28 3.95 9.75
C LEU A 123 7.04 2.63 9.69
N TYR A 124 6.39 1.49 9.97
CA TYR A 124 7.03 0.18 9.83
C TYR A 124 7.47 -0.08 8.39
N CYS A 125 6.61 0.17 7.40
CA CYS A 125 6.95 0.00 6.00
C CYS A 125 8.12 0.90 5.60
N LEU A 126 8.10 2.18 6.01
CA LEU A 126 9.17 3.15 5.76
C LEU A 126 10.50 2.68 6.33
N PHE A 127 10.57 2.43 7.63
CA PHE A 127 11.82 2.06 8.28
C PHE A 127 12.31 0.69 7.80
N THR A 128 11.44 -0.32 7.71
CA THR A 128 11.87 -1.65 7.27
C THR A 128 12.40 -1.63 5.83
N THR A 129 11.67 -1.03 4.88
CA THR A 129 12.13 -1.02 3.48
C THR A 129 13.41 -0.22 3.31
N ASN A 130 13.52 0.94 3.97
CA ASN A 130 14.65 1.84 3.78
C ASN A 130 15.91 1.43 4.56
N ILE A 131 15.76 0.82 5.74
CA ILE A 131 16.89 0.24 6.47
C ILE A 131 17.44 -0.96 5.70
N LEU A 132 16.57 -1.83 5.17
CA LEU A 132 17.01 -2.96 4.33
C LEU A 132 17.74 -2.47 3.07
N LEU A 133 17.23 -1.42 2.44
CA LEU A 133 17.90 -0.79 1.30
C LEU A 133 19.24 -0.16 1.68
N TRP A 134 19.34 0.48 2.84
CA TRP A 134 20.61 1.03 3.32
C TRP A 134 21.64 -0.06 3.64
N LEU A 135 21.20 -1.23 4.12
CA LEU A 135 22.08 -2.36 4.44
C LEU A 135 22.51 -3.16 3.21
N GLY A 136 21.66 -3.26 2.18
CA GLY A 136 21.86 -4.20 1.07
C GLY A 136 21.72 -3.61 -0.34
N GLY A 137 21.52 -2.30 -0.47
CA GLY A 137 21.44 -1.62 -1.75
C GLY A 137 22.80 -1.50 -2.45
N ARG A 138 22.78 -1.28 -3.77
CA ARG A 138 24.00 -1.00 -4.55
C ARG A 138 24.57 0.37 -4.21
N GLU A 139 25.88 0.56 -4.44
CA GLU A 139 26.60 1.81 -4.14
C GLU A 139 26.23 2.97 -5.07
N ALA A 140 25.02 3.49 -4.89
CA ALA A 140 24.52 4.70 -5.49
C ALA A 140 23.45 5.32 -4.58
N TRP A 141 22.98 6.50 -4.93
CA TRP A 141 21.90 7.14 -4.19
C TRP A 141 20.56 6.58 -4.66
N HIS A 142 19.74 6.15 -3.71
CA HIS A 142 18.41 5.62 -3.97
C HIS A 142 17.38 6.64 -3.50
N ILE A 143 16.50 7.03 -4.43
CA ILE A 143 15.43 7.99 -4.20
C ILE A 143 14.12 7.46 -4.79
N GLY A 144 13.01 8.02 -4.34
CA GLY A 144 11.67 7.71 -4.83
C GLY A 144 10.85 6.89 -3.84
N ALA A 145 9.53 6.98 -3.99
CA ALA A 145 8.57 6.29 -3.11
C ALA A 145 8.37 4.80 -3.44
N SER A 146 9.14 4.25 -4.39
CA SER A 146 8.94 2.89 -4.91
C SER A 146 9.11 1.82 -3.84
N GLY A 147 10.09 1.97 -2.95
CA GLY A 147 10.26 1.10 -1.78
C GLY A 147 9.01 1.05 -0.88
N LEU A 148 8.36 2.20 -0.65
CA LEU A 148 7.10 2.27 0.08
C LEU A 148 5.95 1.61 -0.69
N VAL A 149 5.88 1.79 -2.01
CA VAL A 149 4.89 1.11 -2.86
C VAL A 149 5.02 -0.41 -2.69
N TYR A 150 6.23 -0.95 -2.77
CA TYR A 150 6.52 -2.37 -2.57
C TYR A 150 6.13 -2.86 -1.17
N ALA A 151 6.47 -2.09 -0.13
CA ALA A 151 6.14 -2.43 1.24
C ALA A 151 4.62 -2.39 1.51
N PHE A 152 3.90 -1.38 1.02
CA PHE A 152 2.46 -1.26 1.20
C PHE A 152 1.70 -2.34 0.44
N ALA A 153 2.10 -2.64 -0.80
CA ALA A 153 1.51 -3.73 -1.58
C ALA A 153 1.68 -5.06 -0.86
N SER A 154 2.90 -5.36 -0.40
CA SER A 154 3.20 -6.58 0.37
C SER A 154 2.36 -6.66 1.66
N PHE A 155 2.31 -5.57 2.44
CA PHE A 155 1.51 -5.51 3.66
C PHE A 155 0.03 -5.82 3.41
N LEU A 156 -0.59 -5.14 2.43
CA LEU A 156 -2.01 -5.32 2.11
C LEU A 156 -2.29 -6.72 1.56
N PHE A 157 -1.38 -7.27 0.75
CA PHE A 157 -1.50 -8.62 0.20
C PHE A 157 -1.48 -9.68 1.31
N PHE A 158 -0.41 -9.72 2.12
CA PHE A 158 -0.28 -10.72 3.19
C PHE A 158 -1.34 -10.53 4.27
N SER A 159 -1.66 -9.29 4.63
CA SER A 159 -2.72 -9.04 5.61
C SER A 159 -4.10 -9.42 5.08
N GLY A 160 -4.36 -9.22 3.78
CA GLY A 160 -5.56 -9.72 3.10
C GLY A 160 -5.64 -11.24 3.09
N LEU A 161 -4.52 -11.92 2.80
CA LEU A 161 -4.41 -13.38 2.79
C LEU A 161 -4.70 -13.98 4.17
N PHE A 162 -4.04 -13.48 5.23
CA PHE A 162 -4.26 -13.97 6.60
C PHE A 162 -5.68 -13.73 7.12
N ARG A 163 -6.37 -12.72 6.58
CA ARG A 163 -7.74 -12.36 6.97
C ARG A 163 -8.81 -12.95 6.04
N ASN A 164 -8.43 -13.71 5.01
CA ASN A 164 -9.33 -14.17 3.94
C ASN A 164 -10.18 -13.03 3.34
N TYR A 165 -9.60 -11.84 3.19
CA TYR A 165 -10.32 -10.64 2.76
C TYR A 165 -9.94 -10.25 1.33
N TYR A 166 -10.65 -10.83 0.36
CA TYR A 166 -10.33 -10.74 -1.07
C TYR A 166 -10.27 -9.32 -1.62
N LYS A 167 -10.97 -8.34 -1.03
CA LYS A 167 -10.91 -6.94 -1.48
C LYS A 167 -9.49 -6.36 -1.30
N LEU A 168 -8.82 -6.66 -0.18
CA LEU A 168 -7.44 -6.21 0.08
C LEU A 168 -6.44 -6.90 -0.86
N ILE A 169 -6.65 -8.19 -1.10
CA ILE A 169 -5.84 -8.98 -2.02
C ILE A 169 -6.00 -8.42 -3.44
N ALA A 170 -7.22 -8.15 -3.90
CA ALA A 170 -7.47 -7.60 -5.23
C ALA A 170 -6.84 -6.21 -5.41
N ILE A 171 -6.97 -5.30 -4.44
CA ILE A 171 -6.36 -3.96 -4.53
C ILE A 171 -4.83 -4.07 -4.61
N SER A 172 -4.21 -4.83 -3.72
CA SER A 172 -2.75 -5.00 -3.72
C SER A 172 -2.26 -5.70 -4.98
N PHE A 173 -2.99 -6.71 -5.47
CA PHE A 173 -2.64 -7.46 -6.67
C PHE A 173 -2.81 -6.63 -7.94
N VAL A 174 -3.92 -5.88 -8.09
CA VAL A 174 -4.15 -4.99 -9.23
C VAL A 174 -3.09 -3.90 -9.27
N VAL A 175 -2.78 -3.28 -8.13
CA VAL A 175 -1.72 -2.29 -8.07
C VAL A 175 -0.37 -2.94 -8.39
N ALA A 176 -0.02 -4.08 -7.80
CA ALA A 176 1.23 -4.78 -8.09
C ALA A 176 1.37 -5.25 -9.55
N PHE A 177 0.25 -5.62 -10.19
CA PHE A 177 0.22 -6.14 -11.56
C PHE A 177 0.23 -5.03 -12.60
N LEU A 178 -0.59 -3.99 -12.43
CA LEU A 178 -0.59 -2.80 -13.29
C LEU A 178 0.72 -2.02 -13.14
N TYR A 179 1.33 -2.12 -11.96
CA TYR A 179 2.64 -1.59 -11.66
C TYR A 179 3.71 -2.67 -11.85
N GLY A 180 3.72 -3.26 -13.04
CA GLY A 180 4.50 -4.41 -13.49
C GLY A 180 6.03 -4.25 -13.47
N GLY A 181 6.61 -3.52 -12.51
CA GLY A 181 7.99 -3.73 -12.04
C GLY A 181 8.06 -4.64 -10.81
N LEU A 182 6.95 -4.82 -10.09
CA LEU A 182 6.87 -5.53 -8.80
C LEU A 182 7.04 -7.05 -8.93
N PHE A 183 6.43 -7.64 -9.95
CA PHE A 183 6.49 -9.08 -10.20
C PHE A 183 7.74 -9.52 -10.98
N TRP A 184 8.20 -8.70 -11.92
CA TRP A 184 9.31 -9.04 -12.80
C TRP A 184 10.69 -8.80 -12.17
N GLY A 185 10.79 -7.95 -11.14
CA GLY A 185 12.04 -7.73 -10.40
C GLY A 185 12.43 -8.85 -9.42
N ILE A 186 11.50 -9.77 -9.11
CA ILE A 186 11.73 -10.91 -8.20
C ILE A 186 12.18 -12.16 -8.99
N PHE A 187 11.85 -12.25 -10.28
CA PHE A 187 12.21 -13.37 -11.13
C PHE A 187 13.36 -13.00 -12.07
N PRO A 188 14.57 -13.56 -11.90
CA PRO A 188 15.70 -13.32 -12.80
C PRO A 188 15.55 -14.16 -14.08
N VAL A 189 14.36 -14.17 -14.71
CA VAL A 189 14.02 -15.23 -15.68
C VAL A 189 14.23 -14.86 -17.14
N LEU A 190 14.36 -13.60 -17.56
CA LEU A 190 14.60 -13.31 -18.98
C LEU A 190 15.55 -12.13 -19.20
N LYS A 191 16.81 -12.46 -19.53
CA LYS A 191 17.84 -11.50 -19.97
C LYS A 191 17.59 -10.94 -21.38
N ASP A 192 16.68 -11.51 -22.17
CA ASP A 192 16.60 -11.27 -23.62
C ASP A 192 15.23 -10.79 -24.15
N VAL A 193 14.32 -10.31 -23.30
CA VAL A 193 13.09 -9.65 -23.80
C VAL A 193 13.40 -8.20 -24.11
N SER A 194 13.28 -7.78 -25.38
CA SER A 194 13.52 -6.41 -25.84
C SER A 194 12.63 -5.40 -25.10
N TRP A 195 13.22 -4.69 -24.14
CA TRP A 195 12.59 -3.76 -23.21
C TRP A 195 12.14 -2.42 -23.84
N GLU A 196 12.28 -2.27 -25.15
CA GLU A 196 11.99 -1.04 -25.91
C GLU A 196 10.50 -0.71 -25.99
N GLY A 197 9.61 -1.67 -25.72
CA GLY A 197 8.15 -1.48 -25.73
C GLY A 197 7.51 -1.08 -24.38
N HIS A 198 8.26 -1.09 -23.27
CA HIS A 198 7.74 -0.84 -21.92
C HIS A 198 8.43 0.36 -21.25
N GLY A 199 8.34 1.54 -21.87
CA GLY A 199 9.06 2.76 -21.47
C GLY A 199 8.85 3.24 -20.01
N LEU A 200 7.83 2.73 -19.30
CA LEU A 200 7.57 3.06 -17.89
C LEU A 200 8.20 2.08 -16.88
N ALA A 201 8.47 0.83 -17.26
CA ALA A 201 8.94 -0.20 -16.33
C ALA A 201 10.47 -0.23 -16.19
N THR A 202 11.20 0.05 -17.29
CA THR A 202 12.65 -0.10 -17.36
C THR A 202 13.42 1.04 -16.68
N LYS A 203 12.84 2.25 -16.64
CA LYS A 203 13.46 3.44 -16.03
C LYS A 203 13.43 3.45 -14.49
N MET A 204 12.60 2.62 -13.88
CA MET A 204 12.38 2.62 -12.43
C MET A 204 13.43 1.81 -11.66
N TRP A 205 14.14 0.89 -12.32
CA TRP A 205 15.29 0.15 -11.79
C TRP A 205 16.63 0.84 -12.05
N THR A 206 16.68 1.74 -13.04
CA THR A 206 17.92 2.36 -13.53
C THR A 206 18.38 3.58 -12.76
N ILE A 207 17.71 3.93 -11.65
CA ILE A 207 18.18 4.96 -10.72
C ILE A 207 18.21 4.40 -9.28
N SER A 208 18.63 3.14 -9.20
CA SER A 208 19.43 2.72 -8.05
C SER A 208 20.88 3.16 -8.22
#